data_AF-A0AAW1R7Q6-F1
#
_entry.id   AF-A0AAW1R7Q6-F1
#
_cell.length_a   1.000
_cell.length_b   1.000
_cell.length_c   1.000
_cell.angle_alpha   90.00
_cell.angle_beta   90.00
_cell.angle_gamma   90.00
#
_symmetry.space_group_name_H-M   'P 1'
#
loop_
_entity.id
_entity.type
_entity.pdbx_description
1 polymer ?
#
loop_
_entity_poly.entity_id
_entity_poly.type
_entity_poly.pdbx_seq_one_letter_code
_entity_poly.pdbx_strand_id
1 'polypeptide(L)'
;MDAQLQIRQNAQEVQDYMKTLFDWEEQQKKKDAAAAAEQVRRQTSSTYTAPRTATDFERAWKGLKGDAALQTQYLQQLQAFHLPSIFKQSLTAPVLRSIVQRALSGVAAVDPEQAVALLEGLSQVPRFDMTLMCLPSRDKAALRSEWDAVGSLMDMDSPLTASFMALRKRFRL
;
A
#
# COMPACT_ATOMS: atom_id res chain seq x y z
N MET A 1 -18.75 68.33 -20.60
CA MET A 1 -19.81 67.31 -20.34
C MET A 1 -19.19 66.00 -19.82
N ASP A 2 -17.94 66.03 -19.38
CA ASP A 2 -17.09 64.84 -19.20
C ASP A 2 -17.21 64.18 -17.83
N ALA A 3 -17.51 64.95 -16.77
CA ALA A 3 -17.57 64.42 -15.42
C ALA A 3 -18.69 63.37 -15.22
N GLN A 4 -19.84 63.55 -15.87
CA GLN A 4 -20.94 62.57 -15.80
C GLN A 4 -20.63 61.27 -16.55
N LEU A 5 -19.85 61.36 -17.63
CA LEU A 5 -19.41 60.19 -18.40
C LEU A 5 -18.41 59.37 -17.60
N GLN A 6 -17.48 60.06 -16.93
CA GLN A 6 -16.46 59.44 -16.09
C GLN A 6 -17.05 58.78 -14.83
N ILE A 7 -18.05 59.39 -14.19
CA ILE A 7 -18.77 58.78 -13.06
C ILE A 7 -19.45 57.48 -13.49
N ARG A 8 -20.02 57.44 -14.71
CA ARG A 8 -20.63 56.23 -15.26
C ARG A 8 -19.60 55.13 -15.54
N GLN A 9 -18.46 55.49 -16.13
CA GLN A 9 -17.38 54.53 -16.42
C GLN A 9 -16.79 53.97 -15.12
N ASN A 10 -16.48 54.81 -14.14
CA ASN A 10 -16.00 54.36 -12.83
C ASN A 10 -17.02 53.45 -12.13
N ALA A 11 -18.31 53.75 -12.22
CA ALA A 11 -19.36 52.91 -11.65
C ALA A 11 -19.44 51.53 -12.32
N GLN A 12 -19.23 51.46 -13.63
CA GLN A 12 -19.18 50.19 -14.38
C GLN A 12 -17.94 49.38 -14.02
N GLU A 13 -16.77 50.01 -13.96
CA GLU A 13 -15.52 49.34 -13.55
C GLU A 13 -15.63 48.75 -12.15
N VAL A 14 -16.19 49.52 -11.21
CA VAL A 14 -16.43 49.07 -9.83
C VAL A 14 -17.40 47.88 -9.78
N GLN A 15 -18.42 47.85 -10.65
CA GLN A 15 -19.32 46.70 -10.77
C GLN A 15 -18.62 45.46 -11.36
N ASP A 16 -17.77 45.64 -12.37
CA ASP A 16 -17.01 44.55 -12.99
C ASP A 16 -15.96 43.96 -12.01
N TYR A 17 -15.32 44.81 -11.21
CA TYR A 17 -14.41 44.36 -10.15
C TYR A 17 -15.14 43.55 -9.09
N MET A 18 -16.31 44.00 -8.62
CA MET A 18 -17.09 43.25 -7.64
C MET A 18 -17.51 41.89 -8.18
N LYS A 19 -17.98 41.82 -9.44
CA LYS A 19 -18.40 40.57 -10.07
C LYS A 19 -17.25 39.59 -10.22
N THR A 20 -16.10 40.04 -10.71
CA THR A 20 -14.90 39.20 -10.86
C THR A 20 -14.36 38.71 -9.52
N LEU A 21 -14.45 39.52 -8.46
CA LEU A 21 -14.12 39.11 -7.10
C LEU A 21 -15.03 37.98 -6.58
N PHE A 22 -16.35 38.10 -6.79
CA PHE A 22 -17.30 37.05 -6.41
C PHE A 22 -17.06 35.75 -7.17
N ASP A 23 -16.85 35.82 -8.48
CA ASP A 23 -16.57 34.65 -9.31
C ASP A 23 -15.25 33.97 -8.87
N TRP A 24 -14.25 34.76 -8.48
CA TRP A 24 -12.98 34.25 -7.96
C TRP A 24 -13.12 33.59 -6.59
N GLU A 25 -13.90 34.18 -5.67
CA GLU A 25 -14.19 33.60 -4.36
C GLU A 25 -14.94 32.25 -4.51
N GLU A 26 -15.91 32.19 -5.43
CA GLU A 26 -16.69 30.97 -5.68
C GLU A 26 -15.82 29.87 -6.31
N GLN A 27 -14.90 30.23 -7.22
CA GLN A 27 -13.91 29.30 -7.75
C GLN A 27 -12.97 28.79 -6.67
N GLN A 28 -12.53 29.65 -5.74
CA GLN A 28 -11.67 29.24 -4.65
C GLN A 28 -12.39 28.28 -3.70
N LYS A 29 -13.64 28.59 -3.31
CA LYS A 29 -14.48 27.69 -2.51
C LYS A 29 -14.72 26.35 -3.18
N LYS A 30 -14.98 26.33 -4.50
CA LYS A 30 -15.13 25.08 -5.26
C LYS A 30 -13.85 24.26 -5.30
N LYS A 31 -12.68 24.89 -5.47
CA LYS A 31 -11.38 24.21 -5.44
C LYS A 31 -11.07 23.63 -4.06
N ASP A 32 -11.31 24.40 -3.01
CA ASP A 32 -11.09 23.96 -1.63
C ASP A 32 -12.07 22.84 -1.23
N ALA A 33 -13.34 22.94 -1.64
CA ALA A 33 -14.34 21.88 -1.44
C ALA A 33 -13.98 20.60 -2.21
N ALA A 34 -13.47 20.71 -3.44
CA ALA A 34 -13.01 19.55 -4.22
C ALA A 34 -11.76 18.91 -3.60
N ALA A 35 -10.82 19.71 -3.10
CA ALA A 35 -9.64 19.21 -2.39
C ALA A 35 -10.02 18.54 -1.07
N ALA A 36 -10.95 19.13 -0.31
CA ALA A 36 -11.48 18.55 0.92
C ALA A 36 -12.26 17.25 0.65
N ALA A 37 -13.10 17.20 -0.39
CA ALA A 37 -13.83 16.01 -0.78
C ALA A 37 -12.88 14.88 -1.23
N GLU A 38 -11.81 15.20 -1.96
CA GLU A 38 -10.78 14.23 -2.33
C GLU A 38 -9.98 13.74 -1.12
N GLN A 39 -9.67 14.62 -0.15
CA GLN A 39 -9.04 14.21 1.10
C GLN A 39 -9.96 13.35 1.97
N VAL A 40 -11.24 13.71 2.10
CA VAL A 40 -12.23 12.90 2.81
C VAL A 40 -12.42 11.55 2.11
N ARG A 41 -12.47 11.51 0.77
CA ARG A 41 -12.53 10.26 -0.01
C ARG A 41 -11.27 9.39 0.14
N ARG A 42 -10.10 10.00 0.36
CA ARG A 42 -8.85 9.29 0.71
C ARG A 42 -8.77 8.87 2.19
N GLN A 43 -9.48 9.57 3.08
CA GLN A 43 -9.46 9.32 4.52
C GLN A 43 -10.55 8.34 4.97
N THR A 44 -11.72 8.30 4.31
CA THR A 44 -12.79 7.32 4.58
C THR A 44 -12.43 5.89 4.18
N SER A 45 -11.32 5.70 3.44
CA SER A 45 -10.68 4.39 3.23
C SER A 45 -9.74 3.96 4.37
N SER A 46 -9.42 4.83 5.34
CA SER A 46 -8.44 4.50 6.40
C SER A 46 -9.02 3.71 7.58
N THR A 47 -10.33 3.41 7.56
CA THR A 47 -10.94 2.41 8.44
C THR A 47 -11.17 1.14 7.63
N TYR A 48 -10.20 0.21 7.66
CA TYR A 48 -10.37 -1.18 7.18
C TYR A 48 -10.53 -1.39 5.65
N THR A 49 -9.77 -0.70 4.79
CA THR A 49 -9.75 -1.07 3.36
C THR A 49 -8.37 -1.55 2.89
N ALA A 50 -8.40 -2.58 2.05
CA ALA A 50 -7.22 -3.18 1.44
C ALA A 50 -6.30 -2.07 0.85
N PRO A 51 -5.01 -2.05 1.20
CA PRO A 51 -4.10 -0.99 0.80
C PRO A 51 -4.00 -0.95 -0.72
N ARG A 52 -4.24 0.23 -1.29
CA ARG A 52 -4.15 0.46 -2.75
C ARG A 52 -2.76 0.86 -3.19
N THR A 53 -1.90 1.28 -2.25
CA THR A 53 -0.53 1.72 -2.50
C THR A 53 0.43 1.16 -1.46
N ALA A 54 1.70 1.04 -1.82
CA ALA A 54 2.79 0.62 -0.93
C ALA A 54 2.86 1.46 0.34
N THR A 55 2.63 2.77 0.24
CA THR A 55 2.67 3.70 1.38
C THR A 55 1.52 3.48 2.35
N ASP A 56 0.33 3.16 1.85
CA ASP A 56 -0.82 2.82 2.70
C ASP A 56 -0.57 1.51 3.44
N PHE A 57 -0.03 0.50 2.72
CA PHE A 57 0.40 -0.76 3.33
C PHE A 57 1.43 -0.48 4.42
N GLU A 58 2.51 0.25 4.14
CA GLU A 58 3.56 0.50 5.12
C GLU A 58 3.07 1.25 6.35
N ARG A 59 2.15 2.22 6.18
CA ARG A 59 1.58 2.98 7.29
C ARG A 59 0.76 2.05 8.20
N ALA A 60 -0.14 1.25 7.62
CA ALA A 60 -0.91 0.27 8.37
C ALA A 60 0.01 -0.75 9.05
N TRP A 61 0.96 -1.31 8.29
CA TRP A 61 1.91 -2.31 8.77
C TRP A 61 2.79 -1.83 9.92
N LYS A 62 3.23 -0.57 9.88
CA LYS A 62 3.96 0.07 10.98
C LYS A 62 3.08 0.28 12.22
N GLY A 63 1.81 0.63 12.04
CA GLY A 63 0.85 0.75 13.14
C GLY A 63 0.54 -0.58 13.82
N LEU A 64 0.59 -1.69 13.06
CA LEU A 64 0.41 -3.05 13.56
C LEU A 64 1.70 -3.68 14.12
N LYS A 65 2.82 -2.94 14.14
CA LYS A 65 4.11 -3.46 14.58
C LYS A 65 4.07 -3.77 16.09
N GLY A 66 4.15 -5.05 16.42
CA GLY A 66 4.13 -5.56 17.80
C GLY A 66 2.98 -6.53 18.05
N ASP A 67 1.92 -6.47 17.26
CA ASP A 67 0.79 -7.40 17.34
C ASP A 67 0.87 -8.42 16.20
N ALA A 68 1.35 -9.63 16.53
CA ALA A 68 1.50 -10.71 15.57
C ALA A 68 0.15 -11.19 15.01
N ALA A 69 -0.92 -11.16 15.82
CA ALA A 69 -2.23 -11.65 15.42
C ALA A 69 -2.87 -10.71 14.41
N LEU A 70 -2.85 -9.41 14.69
CA LEU A 70 -3.39 -8.40 13.77
C LEU A 70 -2.59 -8.31 12.46
N GLN A 71 -1.27 -8.50 12.50
CA GLN A 71 -0.47 -8.58 11.27
C GLN A 71 -0.86 -9.77 10.40
N THR A 72 -1.09 -10.95 11.01
CA THR A 72 -1.58 -12.14 10.29
C THR A 72 -2.94 -11.89 9.66
N GLN A 73 -3.88 -11.37 10.44
CA GLN A 73 -5.23 -11.06 9.96
C GLN A 73 -5.21 -10.05 8.81
N TYR A 74 -4.36 -9.03 8.90
CA TYR A 74 -4.19 -8.05 7.83
C TYR A 74 -3.66 -8.68 6.52
N LEU A 75 -2.72 -9.62 6.62
CA LEU A 75 -2.23 -10.36 5.44
C LEU A 75 -3.29 -11.30 4.85
N GLN A 76 -4.18 -11.87 5.66
CA GLN A 76 -5.27 -12.72 5.17
C GLN A 76 -6.31 -11.93 4.37
N GLN A 77 -6.50 -10.65 4.71
CA GLN A 77 -7.38 -9.76 3.95
C GLN A 77 -6.77 -9.29 2.63
N LEU A 78 -5.46 -9.43 2.47
CA LEU A 78 -4.75 -9.05 1.25
C LEU A 78 -4.81 -10.17 0.22
N GLN A 79 -5.34 -9.86 -0.95
CA GLN A 79 -5.30 -10.79 -2.06
C GLN A 79 -3.93 -10.76 -2.72
N ALA A 80 -3.28 -11.92 -2.81
CA ALA A 80 -1.90 -12.04 -3.27
C ALA A 80 -1.64 -11.47 -4.67
N PHE A 81 -2.62 -11.56 -5.57
CA PHE A 81 -2.49 -11.05 -6.94
C PHE A 81 -2.39 -9.51 -7.01
N HIS A 82 -2.79 -8.79 -5.96
CA HIS A 82 -2.67 -7.34 -5.91
C HIS A 82 -1.28 -6.86 -5.44
N LEU A 83 -0.45 -7.73 -4.85
CA LEU A 83 0.87 -7.37 -4.30
C LEU A 83 1.78 -6.64 -5.32
N PRO A 84 1.96 -7.11 -6.57
CA PRO A 84 2.75 -6.39 -7.57
C PRO A 84 2.22 -4.98 -7.87
N SER A 85 0.90 -4.82 -7.88
CA SER A 85 0.24 -3.54 -8.15
C SER A 85 0.29 -2.58 -6.95
N ILE A 86 0.27 -3.11 -5.72
CA ILE A 86 0.39 -2.32 -4.49
C ILE A 86 1.81 -1.80 -4.35
N PHE A 87 2.80 -2.69 -4.46
CA PHE A 87 4.19 -2.35 -4.17
C PHE A 87 4.91 -1.68 -5.33
N LYS A 88 4.60 -2.02 -6.59
CA LYS A 88 5.24 -1.47 -7.79
C LYS A 88 6.77 -1.40 -7.65
N GLN A 89 7.33 -0.20 -7.43
CA GLN A 89 8.76 0.06 -7.28
C GLN A 89 9.18 0.39 -5.84
N SER A 90 8.25 0.33 -4.90
CA SER A 90 8.36 0.82 -3.53
C SER A 90 8.55 -0.30 -2.50
N LEU A 91 8.82 -1.54 -2.93
CA LEU A 91 9.09 -2.65 -2.01
C LEU A 91 10.47 -2.50 -1.37
N THR A 92 10.50 -2.28 -0.06
CA THR A 92 11.74 -2.16 0.72
C THR A 92 12.13 -3.47 1.40
N ALA A 93 13.43 -3.68 1.64
CA ALA A 93 13.96 -4.90 2.27
C ALA A 93 13.37 -5.21 3.67
N PRO A 94 13.26 -4.24 4.60
CA PRO A 94 12.67 -4.52 5.91
C PRO A 94 11.18 -4.88 5.81
N VAL A 95 10.45 -4.29 4.86
CA VAL A 95 9.03 -4.61 4.63
C VAL A 95 8.91 -6.02 4.06
N LEU A 96 9.67 -6.35 3.02
CA LEU A 96 9.72 -7.70 2.45
C LEU A 96 9.99 -8.75 3.52
N ARG A 97 11.05 -8.57 4.32
CA ARG A 97 11.41 -9.45 5.44
C ARG A 97 10.22 -9.68 6.37
N SER A 98 9.57 -8.59 6.80
CA SER A 98 8.49 -8.67 7.78
C SER A 98 7.24 -9.35 7.23
N ILE A 99 6.93 -9.16 5.95
CA ILE A 99 5.80 -9.84 5.30
C ILE A 99 6.09 -11.33 5.20
N VAL A 100 7.27 -11.72 4.70
CA VAL A 100 7.67 -13.13 4.56
C VAL A 100 7.66 -13.83 5.91
N GLN A 101 8.28 -13.23 6.93
CA GLN A 101 8.26 -13.77 8.29
C GLN A 101 6.83 -13.96 8.82
N ARG A 102 5.94 -12.99 8.59
CA ARG A 102 4.56 -13.12 9.09
C ARG A 102 3.74 -14.13 8.28
N ALA A 103 4.00 -14.24 6.97
CA ALA A 103 3.40 -15.26 6.13
C ALA A 103 3.78 -16.67 6.59
N LEU A 104 5.06 -16.90 6.93
CA LEU A 104 5.56 -18.19 7.42
C LEU A 104 5.11 -18.49 8.86
N SER A 105 5.30 -17.56 9.79
CA SER A 105 5.03 -17.81 11.22
C SER A 105 3.55 -17.74 11.63
N GLY A 106 2.72 -17.04 10.86
CA GLY A 106 1.32 -16.79 11.20
C GLY A 106 0.35 -17.34 10.17
N VAL A 107 0.43 -16.84 8.93
CA VAL A 107 -0.55 -17.18 7.89
C VAL A 107 -0.48 -18.67 7.56
N ALA A 108 0.72 -19.24 7.38
CA ALA A 108 0.87 -20.65 7.01
C ALA A 108 0.34 -21.64 8.06
N ALA A 109 0.23 -21.23 9.33
CA ALA A 109 -0.36 -22.05 10.38
C ALA A 109 -1.89 -22.11 10.31
N VAL A 110 -2.53 -21.11 9.71
CA VAL A 110 -3.99 -21.02 9.56
C VAL A 110 -4.42 -21.47 8.16
N ASP A 111 -3.72 -20.96 7.15
CA ASP A 111 -4.00 -21.19 5.73
C ASP A 111 -2.67 -21.24 4.95
N PRO A 112 -2.16 -22.45 4.67
CA PRO A 112 -0.92 -22.63 3.91
C PRO A 112 -1.06 -22.22 2.43
N GLU A 113 -2.25 -22.32 1.84
CA GLU A 113 -2.48 -21.95 0.44
C GLU A 113 -2.33 -20.45 0.25
N GLN A 114 -2.97 -19.67 1.14
CA GLN A 114 -2.86 -18.21 1.13
C GLN A 114 -1.41 -17.77 1.39
N ALA A 115 -0.68 -18.45 2.29
CA ALA A 115 0.72 -18.14 2.54
C ALA A 115 1.59 -18.33 1.28
N VAL A 116 1.41 -19.44 0.56
CA VAL A 116 2.09 -19.72 -0.71
C VAL A 116 1.74 -18.67 -1.76
N ALA A 117 0.45 -18.33 -1.90
CA ALA A 117 -0.02 -17.31 -2.83
C ALA A 117 0.62 -15.94 -2.54
N LEU A 118 0.67 -15.52 -1.27
CA LEU A 118 1.31 -14.26 -0.86
C LEU A 118 2.80 -14.24 -1.22
N LEU A 119 3.52 -15.33 -0.96
CA LEU A 119 4.95 -15.46 -1.29
C LEU A 119 5.17 -15.43 -2.81
N GLU A 120 4.30 -16.07 -3.59
CA GLU A 120 4.34 -16.01 -5.05
C GLU A 120 4.06 -14.59 -5.56
N GLY A 121 3.03 -13.93 -5.05
CA GLY A 121 2.68 -12.55 -5.39
C GLY A 121 3.83 -11.57 -5.08
N LEU A 122 4.55 -11.78 -3.97
CA LEU A 122 5.76 -11.01 -3.64
C LEU A 122 6.89 -11.23 -4.64
N SER A 123 7.07 -12.46 -5.13
CA SER A 123 8.13 -12.78 -6.10
C SER A 123 7.91 -12.12 -7.46
N GLN A 124 6.68 -11.73 -7.79
CA GLN A 124 6.33 -11.02 -9.02
C GLN A 124 6.48 -9.50 -8.93
N VAL A 125 6.77 -8.95 -7.74
CA VAL A 125 6.92 -7.49 -7.55
C VAL A 125 8.19 -7.00 -8.26
N PRO A 126 8.12 -5.88 -9.02
CA PRO A 126 9.31 -5.26 -9.58
C PRO A 126 10.35 -4.93 -8.49
N ARG A 127 11.63 -5.12 -8.81
CA ARG A 127 12.76 -4.99 -7.86
C ARG A 127 12.82 -6.03 -6.74
N PHE A 128 12.02 -7.09 -6.78
CA PHE A 128 12.10 -8.18 -5.80
C PHE A 128 13.54 -8.71 -5.65
N ASP A 129 14.22 -9.05 -6.74
CA ASP A 129 15.61 -9.54 -6.70
C ASP A 129 16.58 -8.55 -6.06
N MET A 130 16.44 -7.26 -6.38
CA MET A 130 17.27 -6.20 -5.82
C MET A 130 17.03 -6.08 -4.31
N THR A 131 15.76 -6.08 -3.90
CA THR A 131 15.36 -6.00 -2.50
C THR A 131 15.83 -7.23 -1.71
N LEU A 132 15.82 -8.41 -2.32
CA LEU A 132 16.34 -9.64 -1.75
C LEU A 132 17.88 -9.63 -1.62
N MET A 133 18.59 -9.01 -2.56
CA MET A 133 20.04 -8.79 -2.45
C MET A 133 20.38 -7.89 -1.26
N CYS A 134 19.56 -6.86 -0.99
CA CYS A 134 19.73 -5.96 0.15
C CYS A 134 19.38 -6.59 1.51
N LEU A 135 18.83 -7.81 1.53
CA LEU A 135 18.48 -8.48 2.77
C LEU A 135 19.73 -9.06 3.48
N PRO A 136 19.98 -8.72 4.76
CA PRO A 136 21.14 -9.21 5.51
C PRO A 136 21.17 -10.74 5.62
N SER A 137 22.37 -11.30 5.69
CA SER A 137 22.56 -12.76 5.85
C SER A 137 21.87 -13.32 7.10
N ARG A 138 21.85 -12.57 8.21
CA ARG A 138 21.13 -12.94 9.44
C ARG A 138 19.62 -13.09 9.20
N ASP A 139 19.03 -12.16 8.47
CA ASP A 139 17.60 -12.20 8.15
C ASP A 139 17.27 -13.36 7.20
N LYS A 140 18.13 -13.60 6.21
CA LYS A 140 18.01 -14.78 5.33
C LYS A 140 18.08 -16.09 6.12
N ALA A 141 19.01 -16.20 7.08
CA ALA A 141 19.12 -17.39 7.91
C ALA A 141 17.86 -17.60 8.79
N ALA A 142 17.31 -16.53 9.35
CA ALA A 142 16.07 -16.60 10.12
C ALA A 142 14.89 -17.05 9.25
N LEU A 143 14.71 -16.44 8.07
CA LEU A 143 13.65 -16.83 7.13
C LEU A 143 13.79 -18.27 6.66
N ARG A 144 15.02 -18.74 6.41
CA ARG A 144 15.30 -20.13 6.06
C ARG A 144 14.82 -21.08 7.16
N SER A 145 15.17 -20.79 8.41
CA SER A 145 14.75 -21.60 9.56
C SER A 145 13.22 -21.64 9.71
N GLU A 146 12.54 -20.51 9.51
CA GLU A 146 11.07 -20.46 9.54
C GLU A 146 10.46 -21.26 8.38
N TRP A 147 11.07 -21.20 7.19
CA TRP A 147 10.65 -21.95 6.00
C TRP A 147 10.78 -23.46 6.21
N ASP A 148 11.89 -23.92 6.79
CA ASP A 148 12.14 -25.33 7.11
C ASP A 148 11.13 -25.86 8.14
N ALA A 149 10.80 -25.05 9.15
CA ALA A 149 9.80 -25.41 10.15
C ALA A 149 8.40 -25.59 9.54
N VAL A 150 7.96 -24.63 8.69
CA VAL A 150 6.68 -24.72 7.98
C VAL A 150 6.67 -25.89 7.00
N GLY A 151 7.73 -26.08 6.23
CA GLY A 151 7.84 -27.19 5.29
C GLY A 151 7.81 -28.56 5.95
N SER A 152 8.31 -28.68 7.18
CA SER A 152 8.25 -29.92 7.96
C SER A 152 6.85 -30.25 8.50
N LEU A 153 5.98 -29.24 8.59
CA LEU A 153 4.58 -29.40 9.01
C LEU A 153 3.64 -29.65 7.82
N MET A 154 4.09 -29.42 6.58
CA MET A 154 3.30 -29.60 5.37
C MET A 154 3.38 -31.04 4.86
N ASP A 155 2.28 -31.53 4.28
CA ASP A 155 2.25 -32.84 3.64
C ASP A 155 3.14 -32.87 2.39
N MET A 156 4.14 -33.76 2.38
CA MET A 156 5.16 -33.82 1.33
C MET A 156 4.61 -34.18 -0.06
N ASP A 157 3.45 -34.85 -0.12
CA ASP A 157 2.82 -35.29 -1.37
C ASP A 157 1.86 -34.25 -1.97
N SER A 158 1.68 -33.10 -1.30
CA SER A 158 0.80 -32.04 -1.78
C SER A 158 1.46 -31.19 -2.88
N PRO A 159 0.73 -30.83 -3.96
CA PRO A 159 1.23 -29.91 -4.98
C PRO A 159 1.58 -28.52 -4.40
N LEU A 160 0.96 -28.14 -3.29
CA LEU A 160 1.25 -26.91 -2.57
C LEU A 160 2.67 -26.92 -1.99
N THR A 161 3.10 -28.05 -1.45
CA THR A 161 4.45 -28.24 -0.89
C THR A 161 5.51 -28.14 -1.99
N ALA A 162 5.23 -28.67 -3.18
CA ALA A 162 6.11 -28.50 -4.33
C ALA A 162 6.26 -27.03 -4.74
N SER A 163 5.15 -26.28 -4.81
CA SER A 163 5.16 -24.83 -5.08
C SER A 163 5.91 -24.05 -3.99
N PHE A 164 5.68 -24.38 -2.73
CA PHE A 164 6.36 -23.78 -1.57
C PHE A 164 7.88 -24.01 -1.62
N MET A 165 8.32 -25.23 -1.96
CA MET A 165 9.74 -25.55 -2.11
C MET A 165 10.37 -24.90 -3.35
N ALA A 166 9.62 -24.73 -4.43
CA ALA A 166 10.09 -23.97 -5.60
C ALA A 166 10.29 -22.48 -5.26
N LEU A 167 9.38 -21.90 -4.47
CA LEU A 167 9.49 -20.52 -3.98
C LEU A 167 10.71 -20.32 -3.10
N ARG A 168 11.07 -21.29 -2.25
CA ARG A 168 12.30 -21.23 -1.45
C ARG A 168 13.54 -20.87 -2.30
N LYS A 169 13.69 -21.53 -3.45
CA LYS A 169 14.79 -21.26 -4.40
C LYS A 169 14.72 -19.85 -4.98
N ARG A 170 13.51 -19.34 -5.28
CA ARG A 170 13.28 -17.96 -5.76
C ARG A 170 13.69 -16.91 -4.71
N PHE A 171 13.42 -17.18 -3.44
CA PHE A 171 13.83 -16.34 -2.33
C PHE A 171 15.32 -16.50 -1.96
N ARG A 172 16.08 -17.34 -2.69
CA ARG A 172 17.51 -17.64 -2.42
C ARG A 172 17.76 -18.07 -0.98
N LEU A 173 16.77 -18.77 -0.41
CA LEU A 173 16.79 -19.35 0.93
C LEU A 173 17.12 -20.84 0.85
#